data_AF-A0A9W8TJI2-F1
#
_entry.id   AF-A0A9W8TJI2-F1
#
_cell.length_a   1.000
_cell.length_b   1.000
_cell.length_c   1.000
_cell.angle_alpha   90.00
_cell.angle_beta   90.00
_cell.angle_gamma   90.00
#
_symmetry.space_group_name_H-M   'P 1'
#
loop_
_entity.id
_entity.type
_entity.pdbx_description
1 polymer ?
#
loop_
_entity_poly.entity_id
_entity_poly.type
_entity_poly.pdbx_seq_one_letter_code
_entity_poly.pdbx_strand_id
1 'polypeptide(L)'
;MEPFIGHIDKQNWQASGIKEPGDDELAWYATSKDLGVHITFQVNLTAGELPGSTRFTQMRHREMILDNCHHHFECLNSLHFLAWRGIVHTPTRHQIELTFNARSMNFEQAGHVELHDGTQELTDVIAGNPFTKGAERMLKENSEELGNAKILRVVLISEDLRDGKKADGDNPLVHLVIEISHR
;
A
#
# COMPACT_ATOMS: atom_id res chain seq x y z
N MET A 1 -7.47 -2.63 -21.22
CA MET A 1 -7.61 -2.95 -19.79
C MET A 1 -8.81 -2.20 -19.29
N GLU A 2 -9.61 -2.82 -18.43
CA GLU A 2 -10.81 -2.20 -17.89
C GLU A 2 -10.76 -2.29 -16.36
N PRO A 3 -11.26 -1.27 -15.65
CA PRO A 3 -11.46 -1.37 -14.22
C PRO A 3 -12.53 -2.42 -13.92
N PHE A 4 -12.26 -3.26 -12.94
CA PHE A 4 -13.20 -4.24 -12.41
C PHE A 4 -13.61 -3.84 -11.00
N ILE A 5 -14.87 -4.07 -10.67
CA ILE A 5 -15.44 -3.90 -9.33
C ILE A 5 -16.10 -5.23 -8.94
N GLY A 6 -15.65 -5.81 -7.83
CA GLY A 6 -16.11 -7.09 -7.31
C GLY A 6 -16.61 -7.00 -5.87
N HIS A 7 -17.48 -7.93 -5.49
CA HIS A 7 -18.00 -8.03 -4.12
C HIS A 7 -17.08 -8.89 -3.25
N ILE A 8 -16.62 -8.38 -2.10
CA ILE A 8 -15.99 -9.21 -1.06
C ILE A 8 -16.78 -9.04 0.23
N ASP A 9 -17.54 -10.05 0.65
CA ASP A 9 -18.33 -9.94 1.87
C ASP A 9 -17.98 -11.01 2.91
N LYS A 10 -17.63 -10.55 4.13
CA LYS A 10 -18.37 -10.87 5.36
C LYS A 10 -18.36 -9.62 6.27
N GLN A 11 -19.29 -8.71 6.01
CA GLN A 11 -19.58 -7.44 6.68
C GLN A 11 -18.77 -6.22 6.22
N ASN A 12 -18.96 -5.81 4.95
CA ASN A 12 -18.74 -4.41 4.46
C ASN A 12 -17.38 -4.09 3.83
N TRP A 13 -16.84 -5.02 3.03
CA TRP A 13 -15.73 -4.74 2.12
C TRP A 13 -16.19 -4.68 0.65
N GLN A 14 -15.53 -3.85 -0.14
CA GLN A 14 -15.67 -3.80 -1.59
C GLN A 14 -14.28 -3.94 -2.19
N ALA A 15 -14.18 -4.47 -3.40
CA ALA A 15 -12.90 -4.58 -4.07
C ALA A 15 -12.95 -4.05 -5.49
N SER A 16 -11.86 -3.44 -5.91
CA SER A 16 -11.67 -2.94 -7.26
C SER A 16 -10.28 -3.32 -7.76
N GLY A 17 -10.12 -3.39 -9.07
CA GLY A 17 -8.83 -3.72 -9.66
C GLY A 17 -8.73 -3.35 -11.12
N ILE A 18 -7.51 -3.39 -11.64
CA ILE A 18 -7.23 -3.28 -13.07
C ILE A 18 -6.68 -4.62 -13.52
N LYS A 19 -7.28 -5.16 -14.59
CA LYS A 19 -6.87 -6.44 -15.18
C LYS A 19 -6.41 -6.27 -16.62
N GLU A 20 -5.45 -7.09 -17.02
CA GLU A 20 -5.16 -7.30 -18.44
C GLU A 20 -6.24 -8.14 -19.11
N PRO A 21 -6.45 -7.98 -20.44
CA PRO A 21 -7.21 -8.94 -21.23
C PRO A 21 -6.52 -10.32 -21.14
N GLY A 22 -7.09 -11.24 -20.35
CA GLY A 22 -6.42 -12.48 -19.94
C GLY A 22 -6.46 -12.76 -18.43
N ASP A 23 -7.05 -11.85 -17.65
CA ASP A 23 -7.32 -11.96 -16.21
C ASP A 23 -6.10 -11.82 -15.26
N ASP A 24 -4.93 -11.43 -15.77
CA ASP A 24 -3.80 -11.06 -14.91
C ASP A 24 -4.08 -9.72 -14.19
N GLU A 25 -3.97 -9.71 -12.86
CA GLU A 25 -4.20 -8.52 -12.03
C GLU A 25 -2.99 -7.58 -12.06
N LEU A 26 -3.17 -6.38 -12.64
CA LEU A 26 -2.16 -5.32 -12.60
C LEU A 26 -2.23 -4.50 -11.33
N ALA A 27 -3.40 -4.36 -10.75
CA ALA A 27 -3.56 -3.78 -9.43
C ALA A 27 -4.86 -4.26 -8.77
N TRP A 28 -4.83 -4.43 -7.46
CA TRP A 28 -5.96 -4.86 -6.66
C TRP A 28 -6.11 -4.02 -5.39
N TYR A 29 -7.35 -3.67 -5.09
CA TYR A 29 -7.74 -2.77 -4.01
C TYR A 29 -8.91 -3.35 -3.23
N ALA A 30 -8.95 -3.08 -1.92
CA ALA A 30 -10.15 -3.28 -1.13
C ALA A 30 -10.47 -2.03 -0.30
N THR A 31 -11.74 -1.71 -0.17
CA THR A 31 -12.24 -0.59 0.63
C THR A 31 -13.27 -1.07 1.63
N SER A 32 -13.29 -0.46 2.81
CA SER A 32 -14.35 -0.61 3.79
C SER A 32 -14.80 0.77 4.22
N LYS A 33 -16.05 1.11 3.88
CA LYS A 33 -16.64 2.42 4.22
C LYS A 33 -16.76 2.57 5.74
N ASP A 34 -17.26 1.55 6.41
CA ASP A 34 -17.49 1.55 7.86
C ASP A 34 -16.21 1.75 8.67
N LEU A 35 -15.09 1.21 8.18
CA LEU A 35 -13.78 1.37 8.82
C LEU A 35 -13.03 2.62 8.34
N GLY A 36 -13.49 3.27 7.27
CA GLY A 36 -12.76 4.36 6.63
C GLY A 36 -11.43 3.90 6.03
N VAL A 37 -11.34 2.68 5.49
CA VAL A 37 -10.07 2.07 5.07
C VAL A 37 -10.04 1.78 3.57
N HIS A 38 -8.96 2.13 2.89
CA HIS A 38 -8.62 1.67 1.55
C HIS A 38 -7.27 0.94 1.57
N ILE A 39 -7.21 -0.28 1.05
CA ILE A 39 -6.01 -1.13 1.00
C ILE A 39 -5.64 -1.39 -0.46
N THR A 40 -4.42 -1.09 -0.84
CA THR A 40 -3.78 -1.54 -2.07
C THR A 40 -2.99 -2.82 -1.81
N PHE A 41 -3.23 -3.90 -2.55
CA PHE A 41 -2.61 -5.21 -2.27
C PHE A 41 -1.31 -5.45 -3.03
N GLN A 42 -1.29 -5.14 -4.33
CA GLN A 42 -0.11 -5.21 -5.22
C GLN A 42 -0.35 -4.28 -6.42
N VAL A 43 0.73 -3.78 -7.02
CA VAL A 43 0.69 -2.77 -8.08
C VAL A 43 1.78 -3.07 -9.12
N ASN A 44 1.39 -3.70 -10.22
CA ASN A 44 2.21 -3.95 -11.39
C ASN A 44 1.76 -3.06 -12.55
N LEU A 45 1.97 -1.74 -12.43
CA LEU A 45 1.50 -0.75 -13.41
C LEU A 45 2.57 -0.33 -14.43
N THR A 46 3.78 -0.86 -14.31
CA THR A 46 4.93 -0.59 -15.18
C THR A 46 5.70 -1.89 -15.41
N ALA A 47 6.33 -2.02 -16.57
CA ALA A 47 7.14 -3.19 -16.93
C ALA A 47 8.41 -3.36 -16.07
N GLY A 48 8.75 -2.34 -15.28
CA GLY A 48 9.89 -2.32 -14.37
C GLY A 48 9.77 -1.20 -13.35
N GLU A 49 10.72 -1.15 -12.42
CA GLU A 49 10.70 -0.24 -11.27
C GLU A 49 11.45 1.09 -11.52
N LEU A 50 12.21 1.17 -12.61
CA LEU A 50 13.08 2.30 -12.91
C LEU A 50 12.29 3.50 -13.45
N PRO A 51 12.75 4.76 -13.19
CA PRO A 51 12.21 5.93 -13.86
C PRO A 51 12.24 5.77 -15.38
N GLY A 52 11.09 5.99 -16.03
CA GLY A 52 10.94 5.85 -17.48
C GLY A 52 10.56 4.45 -17.96
N SER A 53 10.41 3.47 -17.06
CA SER A 53 9.86 2.15 -17.41
C SER A 53 8.51 2.29 -18.12
N THR A 54 8.29 1.46 -19.14
CA THR A 54 7.03 1.43 -19.91
C THR A 54 5.86 1.24 -18.97
N ARG A 55 4.86 2.12 -19.07
CA ARG A 55 3.65 2.05 -18.25
C ARG A 55 2.66 1.10 -18.91
N PHE A 56 2.08 0.20 -18.12
CA PHE A 56 0.96 -0.62 -18.56
C PHE A 56 -0.32 0.22 -18.60
N THR A 57 -0.49 1.14 -17.64
CA THR A 57 -1.64 2.07 -17.57
C THR A 57 -1.29 3.52 -17.95
N GLN A 58 -2.28 4.23 -18.48
CA GLN A 58 -2.20 5.67 -18.74
C GLN A 58 -2.29 6.50 -17.45
N MET A 59 -3.01 6.03 -16.43
CA MET A 59 -3.24 6.77 -15.18
C MET A 59 -2.10 6.57 -14.17
N ARG A 60 -1.81 7.57 -13.33
CA ARG A 60 -0.82 7.39 -12.24
C ARG A 60 -1.43 6.63 -11.08
N HIS A 61 -0.61 5.86 -10.36
CA HIS A 61 -1.07 5.06 -9.23
C HIS A 61 -1.82 5.88 -8.17
N ARG A 62 -1.30 7.08 -7.83
CA ARG A 62 -1.96 8.00 -6.90
C ARG A 62 -3.35 8.45 -7.38
N GLU A 63 -3.52 8.70 -8.68
CA GLU A 63 -4.79 9.14 -9.27
C GLU A 63 -5.79 7.99 -9.21
N MET A 64 -5.34 6.75 -9.45
CA MET A 64 -6.17 5.57 -9.29
C MET A 64 -6.62 5.35 -7.83
N ILE A 65 -5.75 5.58 -6.84
CA ILE A 65 -6.16 5.51 -5.42
C ILE A 65 -7.27 6.53 -5.14
N LEU A 66 -7.07 7.79 -5.57
CA LEU A 66 -8.04 8.86 -5.34
C LEU A 66 -9.37 8.58 -6.04
N ASP A 67 -9.35 8.14 -7.30
CA ASP A 67 -10.55 7.80 -8.06
C ASP A 67 -11.30 6.63 -7.42
N ASN A 68 -10.58 5.58 -7.02
CA ASN A 68 -11.16 4.47 -6.26
C ASN A 68 -11.76 4.96 -4.94
N CYS A 69 -11.03 5.78 -4.18
CA CYS A 69 -11.55 6.29 -2.93
C CYS A 69 -12.79 7.16 -3.16
N HIS A 70 -12.81 8.00 -4.18
CA HIS A 70 -13.95 8.85 -4.50
C HIS A 70 -15.17 8.04 -4.93
N HIS A 71 -14.95 6.95 -5.68
CA HIS A 71 -16.01 6.03 -6.08
C HIS A 71 -16.65 5.32 -4.88
N HIS A 72 -15.86 4.95 -3.87
CA HIS A 72 -16.33 4.15 -2.74
C HIS A 72 -16.77 5.03 -1.55
N PHE A 73 -15.99 6.03 -1.18
CA PHE A 73 -16.29 6.96 -0.10
C PHE A 73 -16.99 8.18 -0.71
N GLU A 74 -18.33 8.21 -0.61
CA GLU A 74 -19.19 9.31 -1.11
C GLU A 74 -18.62 10.70 -0.79
N CYS A 75 -17.88 10.80 0.32
CA CYS A 75 -16.93 11.87 0.57
C CYS A 75 -15.58 11.31 1.04
N LEU A 76 -14.48 11.78 0.44
CA LEU A 76 -13.12 11.38 0.79
C LEU A 76 -12.72 11.70 2.24
N ASN A 77 -13.42 12.62 2.91
CA ASN A 77 -13.21 12.94 4.32
C ASN A 77 -13.59 11.80 5.28
N SER A 78 -14.36 10.81 4.81
CA SER A 78 -14.69 9.60 5.57
C SER A 78 -13.58 8.55 5.52
N LEU A 79 -12.54 8.79 4.70
CA LEU A 79 -11.35 7.97 4.68
C LEU A 79 -10.47 8.31 5.88
N HIS A 80 -10.18 7.31 6.70
CA HIS A 80 -9.27 7.40 7.84
C HIS A 80 -7.90 6.79 7.55
N PHE A 81 -7.86 5.73 6.74
CA PHE A 81 -6.63 4.99 6.49
C PHE A 81 -6.45 4.56 5.03
N LEU A 82 -5.26 4.83 4.51
CA LEU A 82 -4.74 4.31 3.25
C LEU A 82 -3.66 3.28 3.55
N ALA A 83 -3.81 2.05 3.09
CA ALA A 83 -2.86 0.98 3.35
C ALA A 83 -2.26 0.35 2.10
N TRP A 84 -1.03 -0.12 2.26
CA TRP A 84 -0.35 -0.94 1.26
C TRP A 84 0.00 -2.27 1.88
N ARG A 85 -0.48 -3.34 1.25
CA ARG A 85 -0.16 -4.72 1.55
C ARG A 85 0.83 -5.26 0.51
N GLY A 86 1.53 -6.35 0.84
CA GLY A 86 2.24 -7.18 -0.15
C GLY A 86 3.27 -6.47 -1.05
N ILE A 87 4.11 -5.59 -0.51
CA ILE A 87 5.07 -4.83 -1.32
C ILE A 87 6.23 -5.73 -1.78
N VAL A 88 6.22 -6.08 -3.07
CA VAL A 88 7.29 -6.87 -3.72
C VAL A 88 8.44 -6.01 -4.29
N HIS A 89 8.27 -4.68 -4.30
CA HIS A 89 9.23 -3.75 -4.88
C HIS A 89 10.60 -3.82 -4.20
N THR A 90 11.64 -4.19 -4.95
CA THR A 90 12.94 -4.60 -4.37
C THR A 90 13.61 -3.48 -3.55
N PRO A 91 13.74 -2.24 -4.05
CA PRO A 91 14.31 -1.14 -3.25
C PRO A 91 13.50 -0.83 -1.99
N THR A 92 12.17 -0.96 -2.05
CA THR A 92 11.31 -0.74 -0.88
C THR A 92 11.50 -1.84 0.15
N ARG A 93 11.60 -3.10 -0.29
CA ARG A 93 11.90 -4.25 0.58
C ARG A 93 13.24 -4.10 1.29
N HIS A 94 14.27 -3.67 0.56
CA HIS A 94 15.57 -3.43 1.16
C HIS A 94 15.53 -2.36 2.25
N GLN A 95 14.80 -1.26 2.03
CA GLN A 95 14.62 -0.22 3.06
C GLN A 95 13.91 -0.75 4.31
N ILE A 96 12.89 -1.61 4.14
CA ILE A 96 12.19 -2.26 5.27
C ILE A 96 13.13 -3.17 6.04
N GLU A 97 13.94 -3.96 5.34
CA GLU A 97 14.97 -4.82 5.95
C GLU A 97 15.97 -4.00 6.77
N LEU A 98 16.43 -2.85 6.27
CA LEU A 98 17.30 -1.94 7.03
C LEU A 98 16.63 -1.44 8.33
N THR A 99 15.34 -1.10 8.29
CA THR A 99 14.56 -0.70 9.47
C THR A 99 14.47 -1.80 10.53
N PHE A 100 14.35 -3.07 10.11
CA PHE A 100 14.35 -4.23 11.00
C PHE A 100 15.72 -4.48 11.62
N ASN A 101 16.76 -4.47 10.78
CA ASN A 101 18.14 -4.71 11.20
C ASN A 101 18.59 -3.66 12.23
N ALA A 102 18.16 -2.40 12.09
CA ALA A 102 18.43 -1.34 13.06
C ALA A 102 17.90 -1.65 14.48
N ARG A 103 16.87 -2.50 14.59
CA ARG A 103 16.29 -2.96 15.87
C ARG A 103 16.78 -4.33 16.31
N SER A 104 17.79 -4.89 15.65
CA SER A 104 18.23 -6.28 15.86
C SER A 104 17.09 -7.31 15.67
N MET A 105 16.11 -6.98 14.83
CA MET A 105 15.00 -7.86 14.48
C MET A 105 15.29 -8.56 13.16
N ASN A 106 14.96 -9.85 13.07
CA ASN A 106 15.08 -10.60 11.83
C ASN A 106 13.88 -10.34 10.94
N PHE A 107 14.09 -9.71 9.77
CA PHE A 107 13.03 -9.43 8.80
C PHE A 107 12.38 -10.72 8.22
N GLU A 108 13.03 -11.87 8.34
CA GLU A 108 12.52 -13.18 7.89
C GLU A 108 11.62 -13.87 8.94
N GLN A 109 11.41 -13.26 10.11
CA GLN A 109 10.61 -13.84 11.20
C GLN A 109 9.36 -13.02 11.50
N ALA A 110 8.36 -13.67 12.12
CA ALA A 110 7.17 -13.00 12.61
C ALA A 110 7.54 -11.86 13.58
N GLY A 111 7.08 -10.64 13.29
CA GLY A 111 7.25 -9.50 14.19
C GLY A 111 7.02 -8.20 13.43
N HIS A 112 6.57 -7.17 14.14
CA HIS A 112 6.25 -5.89 13.53
C HIS A 112 7.16 -4.78 14.08
N VAL A 113 7.44 -3.79 13.24
CA VAL A 113 8.05 -2.54 13.61
C VAL A 113 7.05 -1.42 13.40
N GLU A 114 6.88 -0.57 14.41
CA GLU A 114 6.07 0.64 14.31
C GLU A 114 6.97 1.87 14.21
N LEU A 115 6.74 2.70 13.18
CA LEU A 115 7.34 4.01 13.05
C LEU A 115 6.27 5.08 13.24
N HIS A 116 6.53 5.98 14.19
CA HIS A 116 5.62 7.06 14.53
C HIS A 116 6.03 8.38 13.89
N ASP A 117 5.03 9.22 13.67
CA ASP A 117 5.18 10.57 13.14
C ASP A 117 6.13 11.43 13.99
N GLY A 118 6.90 12.29 13.34
CA GLY A 118 7.89 13.17 13.99
C GLY A 118 9.20 12.50 14.42
N THR A 119 9.41 11.21 14.15
CA THR A 119 10.69 10.53 14.43
C THR A 119 11.68 10.72 13.28
N GLN A 120 12.98 10.83 13.60
CA GLN A 120 14.05 10.89 12.59
C GLN A 120 14.04 9.63 11.73
N GLU A 121 13.77 8.48 12.35
CA GLU A 121 13.72 7.21 11.65
C GLU A 121 12.61 7.15 10.60
N LEU A 122 11.41 7.64 10.93
CA LEU A 122 10.35 7.77 9.93
C LEU A 122 10.78 8.71 8.80
N THR A 123 11.43 9.82 9.14
CA THR A 123 11.94 10.79 8.15
C THR A 123 12.92 10.12 7.18
N ASP A 124 13.83 9.29 7.68
CA ASP A 124 14.81 8.56 6.88
C ASP A 124 14.13 7.53 5.97
N VAL A 125 13.15 6.80 6.49
CA VAL A 125 12.35 5.83 5.71
C VAL A 125 11.51 6.54 4.64
N ILE A 126 10.93 7.71 4.93
CA ILE A 126 10.20 8.50 3.93
C ILE A 126 11.15 8.97 2.83
N ALA A 127 12.33 9.47 3.19
CA ALA A 127 13.31 9.96 2.23
C ALA A 127 13.88 8.86 1.33
N GLY A 128 14.14 7.67 1.91
CA GLY A 128 14.79 6.54 1.25
C GLY A 128 13.86 5.63 0.44
N ASN A 129 12.53 5.71 0.63
CA ASN A 129 11.59 4.80 0.00
C ASN A 129 10.57 5.55 -0.90
N PRO A 130 10.57 5.28 -2.22
CA PRO A 130 9.73 6.01 -3.17
C PRO A 130 8.24 5.84 -2.91
N PHE A 131 7.81 4.71 -2.32
CA PHE A 131 6.41 4.49 -1.97
C PHE A 131 5.98 5.39 -0.82
N THR A 132 6.78 5.52 0.25
CA THR A 132 6.45 6.40 1.41
C THR A 132 6.52 7.86 1.00
N LYS A 133 7.51 8.24 0.19
CA LYS A 133 7.63 9.58 -0.38
C LYS A 133 6.43 9.97 -1.26
N GLY A 134 6.01 9.06 -2.14
CA GLY A 134 4.85 9.28 -3.00
C GLY A 134 3.55 9.37 -2.20
N ALA A 135 3.41 8.52 -1.18
CA ALA A 135 2.34 8.52 -0.20
C ALA A 135 2.22 9.85 0.56
N GLU A 136 3.30 10.30 1.20
CA GLU A 136 3.35 11.56 1.93
C GLU A 136 2.98 12.74 1.01
N ARG A 137 3.56 12.78 -0.18
CA ARG A 137 3.24 13.82 -1.16
C ARG A 137 1.77 13.81 -1.58
N MET A 138 1.18 12.63 -1.77
CA MET A 138 -0.24 12.50 -2.11
C MET A 138 -1.14 12.99 -0.96
N LEU A 139 -0.85 12.64 0.30
CA LEU A 139 -1.61 13.16 1.44
C LEU A 139 -1.52 14.68 1.53
N LYS A 140 -0.32 15.23 1.33
CA LYS A 140 -0.09 16.67 1.37
C LYS A 140 -0.81 17.42 0.24
N GLU A 141 -0.79 16.88 -0.98
CA GLU A 141 -1.42 17.51 -2.15
C GLU A 141 -2.97 17.44 -2.08
N ASN A 142 -3.55 16.54 -1.28
CA ASN A 142 -5.01 16.29 -1.22
C ASN A 142 -5.55 16.33 0.22
N SER A 143 -4.91 17.05 1.13
CA SER A 143 -5.23 17.02 2.57
C SER A 143 -6.65 17.50 2.90
N GLU A 144 -7.12 18.52 2.17
CA GLU A 144 -8.49 19.05 2.31
C GLU A 144 -9.55 18.02 1.90
N GLU A 145 -9.30 17.30 0.81
CA GLU A 145 -10.22 16.28 0.28
C GLU A 145 -10.22 15.02 1.16
N LEU A 146 -9.03 14.60 1.63
CA LEU A 146 -8.85 13.36 2.39
C LEU A 146 -9.15 13.50 3.90
N GLY A 147 -9.56 14.67 4.39
CA GLY A 147 -10.03 14.83 5.78
C GLY A 147 -9.03 14.38 6.86
N ASN A 148 -7.73 14.56 6.63
CA ASN A 148 -6.63 14.07 7.49
C ASN A 148 -6.46 12.55 7.54
N ALA A 149 -6.79 11.83 6.45
CA ALA A 149 -6.45 10.42 6.30
C ALA A 149 -4.97 10.15 6.63
N LYS A 150 -4.71 9.01 7.28
CA LYS A 150 -3.37 8.52 7.56
C LYS A 150 -2.98 7.43 6.58
N ILE A 151 -1.68 7.30 6.35
CA ILE A 151 -1.13 6.18 5.62
C ILE A 151 -0.61 5.12 6.58
N LEU A 152 -1.17 3.91 6.48
CA LEU A 152 -0.77 2.69 7.18
C LEU A 152 -0.09 1.71 6.21
N ARG A 153 1.23 1.68 6.16
CA ARG A 153 1.89 0.62 5.40
C ARG A 153 1.81 -0.69 6.18
N VAL A 154 1.33 -1.78 5.59
CA VAL A 154 1.29 -3.11 6.24
C VAL A 154 2.02 -4.09 5.34
N VAL A 155 3.31 -4.26 5.53
CA VAL A 155 4.09 -5.13 4.65
C VAL A 155 4.05 -6.56 5.16
N LEU A 156 3.56 -7.46 4.33
CA LEU A 156 3.59 -8.90 4.57
C LEU A 156 4.62 -9.50 3.63
N ILE A 157 5.64 -10.13 4.20
CA ILE A 157 6.69 -10.81 3.47
C ILE A 157 6.88 -12.13 4.21
N SER A 158 5.92 -13.05 4.12
CA SER A 158 6.25 -14.38 4.67
C SER A 158 7.14 -15.11 3.67
N GLU A 159 6.86 -15.07 2.35
CA GLU A 159 7.51 -15.98 1.42
C GLU A 159 7.48 -15.43 -0.02
N ASP A 160 8.41 -14.54 -0.35
CA ASP A 160 8.77 -14.35 -1.77
C ASP A 160 10.13 -14.98 -2.12
N LEU A 161 10.86 -15.60 -1.17
CA LEU A 161 12.21 -16.10 -1.44
C LEU A 161 12.73 -17.29 -0.59
N ARG A 162 11.91 -18.06 0.15
CA ARG A 162 12.34 -19.39 0.62
C ARG A 162 11.22 -20.42 0.52
N ASP A 163 11.57 -21.58 -0.03
CA ASP A 163 10.84 -22.84 -0.04
C ASP A 163 9.48 -22.93 -0.76
N GLY A 164 9.12 -21.92 -1.57
CA GLY A 164 8.03 -22.04 -2.56
C GLY A 164 6.62 -22.16 -1.97
N LYS A 165 6.44 -21.82 -0.70
CA LYS A 165 5.13 -21.71 -0.07
C LYS A 165 4.59 -20.28 -0.21
N LYS A 166 3.26 -20.16 -0.18
CA LYS A 166 2.55 -18.89 -0.36
C LYS A 166 2.15 -18.39 1.02
N ALA A 167 2.34 -17.10 1.28
CA ALA A 167 1.86 -16.47 2.50
C ALA A 167 0.40 -16.80 2.79
N ASP A 168 0.10 -17.19 4.03
CA ASP A 168 -1.28 -17.30 4.51
C ASP A 168 -1.89 -15.90 4.50
N GLY A 169 -2.80 -15.67 3.55
CA GLY A 169 -3.47 -14.40 3.37
C GLY A 169 -4.44 -14.05 4.49
N ASP A 170 -4.91 -15.06 5.24
CA ASP A 170 -5.88 -14.92 6.31
C ASP A 170 -5.20 -14.68 7.67
N ASN A 171 -3.97 -15.17 7.86
CA ASN A 171 -3.16 -14.92 9.06
C ASN A 171 -1.76 -14.37 8.72
N PRO A 172 -1.69 -13.16 8.16
CA PRO A 172 -0.43 -12.67 7.68
C PRO A 172 0.48 -12.15 8.80
N LEU A 173 1.78 -12.43 8.70
CA LEU A 173 2.80 -11.87 9.59
C LEU A 173 3.15 -10.45 9.14
N VAL A 174 2.75 -9.46 9.93
CA VAL A 174 2.99 -8.03 9.65
C VAL A 174 4.40 -7.66 10.03
N HIS A 175 5.15 -7.09 9.07
CA HIS A 175 6.54 -6.67 9.29
C HIS A 175 6.66 -5.18 9.59
N LEU A 176 6.15 -4.30 8.74
CA LEU A 176 6.31 -2.87 8.96
C LEU A 176 4.95 -2.19 9.00
N VAL A 177 4.74 -1.41 10.05
CA VAL A 177 3.64 -0.46 10.23
C VAL A 177 4.23 0.94 10.31
N ILE A 178 3.78 1.80 9.40
CA ILE A 178 4.14 3.22 9.39
C ILE A 178 2.85 4.00 9.44
N GLU A 179 2.77 4.98 10.32
CA GLU A 179 1.74 6.02 10.26
C GLU A 179 2.33 7.33 9.74
N ILE A 180 1.84 7.82 8.61
CA ILE A 180 2.11 9.18 8.13
C ILE A 180 0.81 9.97 8.21
N SER A 181 0.83 11.10 8.91
CA SER A 181 -0.31 12.01 9.02
C SER A 181 0.02 13.36 8.42
N HIS A 182 -0.96 14.01 7.79
CA HIS A 182 -0.86 15.43 7.46
C HIS A 182 -1.76 16.17 8.45
N ARG A 183 -1.20 17.15 9.17
CA ARG A 183 -1.93 18.06 10.07
C ARG A 183 -2.14 19.42 9.42
#